data_AF-A0A9D4CQY0-F1
#
_entry.id   AF-A0A9D4CQY0-F1
#
_cell.length_a   1.000
_cell.length_b   1.000
_cell.length_c   1.000
_cell.angle_alpha   90.00
_cell.angle_beta   90.00
_cell.angle_gamma   90.00
#
_symmetry.space_group_name_H-M   'P 1'
#
loop_
_entity.id
_entity.type
_entity.pdbx_description
1 polymer ?
#
loop_
_entity_poly.entity_id
_entity_poly.type
_entity_poly.pdbx_seq_one_letter_code
_entity_poly.pdbx_strand_id
1 'polypeptide(L)'
;MSDEELQGVFRNIKQNCYDNLKKARINNPHVFMVDNHDTSAFEFGKLANTLVAKVSALKKDALIMTIQGFTKETVAAKYDLCNARMKAITKQAAIAAMNSNRKHENRERFEVEILKQEVMLYKQQLGIDTNSLEIVARRFGIDLEDVYVKLNSETQVILRNFEQFYFKHEKVVPSNWHSLPFMRQFFLLRSYQ
;
A
#
# COMPACT_ATOMS: atom_id res chain seq x y z
N MET A 1 19.75 19.58 26.17
CA MET A 1 20.33 18.23 26.14
C MET A 1 20.88 18.05 24.74
N SER A 2 22.18 17.82 24.61
CA SER A 2 22.82 17.63 23.29
C SER A 2 22.40 16.30 22.67
N ASP A 3 22.53 16.16 21.34
CA ASP A 3 22.20 14.91 20.64
C ASP A 3 23.03 13.73 21.18
N GLU A 4 24.25 13.97 21.64
CA GLU A 4 25.12 12.95 22.25
C GLU A 4 24.59 12.46 23.61
N GLU A 5 24.06 13.38 24.42
CA GLU A 5 23.44 13.03 25.71
C GLU A 5 22.18 12.18 25.51
N LEU A 6 21.35 12.51 24.51
CA LEU A 6 20.18 11.70 24.11
C LEU A 6 20.58 10.29 23.69
N GLN A 7 21.60 10.15 22.85
CA GLN A 7 22.11 8.84 22.43
C GLN A 7 22.63 8.01 23.63
N GLY A 8 23.24 8.67 24.61
CA GLY A 8 23.66 8.03 25.87
C GLY A 8 22.47 7.48 26.66
N VAL A 9 21.42 8.28 26.85
CA VAL A 9 20.19 7.87 27.53
C VAL A 9 19.54 6.68 26.83
N PHE A 10 19.45 6.71 25.50
CA PHE A 10 18.86 5.62 24.71
C PHE A 10 19.62 4.31 24.83
N ARG A 11 20.95 4.37 24.80
CA ARG A 11 21.79 3.20 25.00
C ARG A 11 21.58 2.60 26.39
N ASN A 12 21.51 3.44 27.41
CA ASN A 12 21.30 3.01 28.79
C ASN A 12 19.93 2.35 28.99
N ILE A 13 18.86 2.93 28.44
CA ILE A 13 17.51 2.35 28.49
C ILE A 13 17.51 0.97 27.83
N LYS A 14 18.06 0.86 26.61
CA LYS A 14 18.16 -0.43 25.92
C LYS A 14 18.93 -1.45 26.71
N GLN A 15 20.11 -1.10 27.22
CA GLN A 15 20.96 -2.01 27.98
C GLN A 15 20.24 -2.52 29.22
N ASN A 16 19.54 -1.64 29.95
CA ASN A 16 18.75 -2.02 31.10
C ASN A 16 17.64 -3.03 30.74
N CYS A 17 16.92 -2.82 29.62
CA CYS A 17 15.96 -3.80 29.12
C CYS A 17 16.63 -5.15 28.79
N TYR A 18 17.76 -5.13 28.09
CA TYR A 18 18.51 -6.35 27.75
C TYR A 18 18.94 -7.14 28.99
N ASP A 19 19.50 -6.45 29.99
CA ASP A 19 20.00 -7.08 31.21
C ASP A 19 18.86 -7.74 32.01
N ASN A 20 17.71 -7.08 32.11
CA ASN A 20 16.54 -7.65 32.80
C ASN A 20 15.94 -8.85 32.04
N LEU A 21 15.86 -8.79 30.70
CA LEU A 21 15.38 -9.91 29.89
C LEU A 21 16.34 -11.12 29.98
N LYS A 22 17.65 -10.85 30.02
CA LYS A 22 18.67 -11.90 30.23
C LYS A 22 18.58 -12.52 31.62
N LYS A 23 18.37 -11.72 32.67
CA LYS A 23 18.11 -12.22 34.04
C LYS A 23 16.86 -13.10 34.10
N ALA A 24 15.83 -12.77 33.31
CA ALA A 24 14.62 -13.58 33.14
C ALA A 24 14.81 -14.82 32.24
N ARG A 25 16.06 -15.13 31.82
CA ARG A 25 16.41 -16.26 30.94
C ARG A 25 15.74 -16.22 29.55
N ILE A 26 15.39 -15.02 29.08
CA ILE A 26 14.91 -14.83 27.71
C ILE A 26 16.14 -14.77 26.79
N ASN A 27 16.25 -15.76 25.90
CA ASN A 27 17.35 -15.85 24.94
C ASN A 27 17.10 -14.95 23.74
N ASN A 28 18.14 -14.22 23.31
CA ASN A 28 18.13 -13.34 22.14
C ASN A 28 16.91 -12.38 22.06
N PRO A 29 16.66 -11.54 23.08
CA PRO A 29 15.56 -10.59 23.03
C PRO A 29 15.79 -9.53 21.95
N HIS A 30 14.74 -9.18 21.21
CA HIS A 30 14.77 -8.04 20.30
C HIS A 30 14.12 -6.85 21.00
N VAL A 31 14.92 -5.82 21.32
CA VAL A 31 14.45 -4.60 21.97
C VAL A 31 14.47 -3.46 20.97
N PHE A 32 13.29 -2.89 20.72
CA PHE A 32 13.10 -1.74 19.84
C PHE A 32 12.67 -0.54 20.67
N MET A 33 13.29 0.59 20.41
CA MET A 33 12.84 1.85 20.99
C MET A 33 11.91 2.54 19.99
N VAL A 34 10.73 2.92 20.46
CA VAL A 34 9.69 3.52 19.62
C VAL A 34 9.09 4.72 20.33
N ASP A 35 8.67 5.69 19.54
CA ASP A 35 7.80 6.77 19.99
C ASP A 35 6.49 6.65 19.23
N ASN A 36 5.38 6.68 19.97
CA ASN A 36 4.04 6.61 19.40
C ASN A 36 3.60 7.97 18.84
N HIS A 37 4.23 9.07 19.27
CA HIS A 37 3.96 10.41 18.75
C HIS A 37 4.70 10.67 17.44
N ASP A 38 5.95 10.21 17.34
CA ASP A 38 6.74 10.24 16.11
C ASP A 38 7.21 8.84 15.71
N THR A 39 6.39 8.19 14.88
CA THR A 39 6.69 6.86 14.34
C THR A 39 7.81 6.87 13.30
N SER A 40 8.26 8.04 12.83
CA SER A 40 9.43 8.18 11.96
C SER A 40 10.73 8.27 12.76
N ALA A 41 10.66 8.59 14.05
CA ALA A 41 11.78 8.58 14.96
C ALA A 41 12.13 7.16 15.43
N PHE A 42 13.34 7.03 15.97
CA PHE A 42 13.85 5.81 16.61
C PHE A 42 13.86 4.58 15.70
N GLU A 43 13.24 3.48 16.12
CA GLU A 43 13.39 2.17 15.50
C GLU A 43 12.06 1.53 15.11
N PHE A 44 11.00 2.33 14.94
CA PHE A 44 9.69 1.83 14.54
C PHE A 44 9.76 1.05 13.22
N GLY A 45 10.54 1.55 12.25
CA GLY A 45 10.81 0.85 10.99
C GLY A 45 11.52 -0.50 11.18
N LYS A 46 12.50 -0.58 12.07
CA LYS A 46 13.20 -1.85 12.37
C LYS A 46 12.27 -2.86 13.05
N LEU A 47 11.39 -2.38 13.93
CA LEU A 47 10.35 -3.20 14.56
C LEU A 47 9.43 -3.79 13.48
N ALA A 48 8.88 -2.96 12.60
CA ALA A 48 8.01 -3.39 11.51
C ALA A 48 8.69 -4.44 10.61
N ASN A 49 9.91 -4.17 10.15
CA ASN A 49 10.67 -5.10 9.31
C ASN A 49 10.98 -6.42 10.02
N THR A 50 11.29 -6.38 11.32
CA THR A 50 11.56 -7.60 12.10
C THR A 50 10.31 -8.45 12.25
N LEU A 51 9.13 -7.82 12.46
CA LEU A 51 7.86 -8.53 12.50
C LEU A 51 7.61 -9.22 11.16
N VAL A 52 7.73 -8.50 10.04
CA VAL A 52 7.56 -9.04 8.68
C VAL A 52 8.50 -10.21 8.39
N ALA A 53 9.75 -10.16 8.86
CA ALA A 53 10.73 -11.22 8.66
C ALA A 53 10.46 -12.48 9.48
N LYS A 54 9.82 -12.35 10.65
CA LYS A 54 9.55 -13.47 11.58
C LYS A 54 8.23 -14.18 11.34
N VAL A 55 7.34 -13.59 10.56
CA VAL A 55 6.04 -14.18 10.25
C VAL A 55 6.17 -15.19 9.10
N SER A 56 5.44 -16.30 9.18
CA SER A 56 5.43 -17.32 8.12
C SER A 56 4.98 -16.72 6.79
N ALA A 57 5.46 -17.28 5.68
CA ALA A 57 5.17 -16.76 4.34
C ALA A 57 3.67 -16.55 4.09
N LEU A 58 2.82 -17.45 4.58
CA LEU A 58 1.36 -17.38 4.46
C LEU A 58 0.70 -16.17 5.15
N LYS A 59 1.34 -15.61 6.19
CA LYS A 59 0.81 -14.48 6.96
C LYS A 59 1.52 -13.15 6.64
N LYS A 60 2.61 -13.22 5.89
CA LYS A 60 3.47 -12.07 5.58
C LYS A 60 2.73 -11.00 4.80
N ASP A 61 1.95 -11.40 3.79
CA ASP A 61 1.17 -10.47 2.97
C ASP A 61 0.09 -9.75 3.78
N ALA A 62 -0.63 -10.48 4.64
CA ALA A 62 -1.64 -9.90 5.51
C ALA A 62 -1.00 -8.89 6.48
N LEU A 63 0.15 -9.25 7.06
CA LEU A 63 0.89 -8.35 7.95
C LEU A 63 1.37 -7.10 7.21
N ILE A 64 1.99 -7.25 6.02
CA ILE A 64 2.43 -6.11 5.20
C ILE A 64 1.29 -5.13 4.94
N MET A 65 0.09 -5.62 4.63
CA MET A 65 -1.09 -4.77 4.43
C MET A 65 -1.48 -4.02 5.72
N THR A 66 -1.39 -4.65 6.90
CA THR A 66 -1.76 -3.99 8.16
C THR A 66 -0.76 -2.96 8.69
N ILE A 67 0.53 -3.09 8.35
CA ILE A 67 1.56 -2.18 8.86
C ILE A 67 1.37 -0.79 8.22
N GLN A 68 1.37 0.28 9.01
CA GLN A 68 1.26 1.63 8.45
C GLN A 68 2.54 1.99 7.67
N GLY A 69 2.44 2.92 6.72
CA GLY A 69 3.56 3.35 5.87
C GLY A 69 4.63 4.17 6.61
N PHE A 70 5.14 3.68 7.74
CA PHE A 70 6.12 4.35 8.60
C PHE A 70 7.45 4.61 7.92
N THR A 71 7.81 3.76 6.95
CA THR A 71 9.06 3.89 6.20
C THR A 71 8.82 3.70 4.71
N LYS A 72 9.76 4.22 3.90
CA LYS A 72 9.72 4.04 2.44
C LYS A 72 9.75 2.57 2.04
N GLU A 73 10.48 1.73 2.78
CA GLU A 73 10.56 0.29 2.53
C GLU A 73 9.22 -0.39 2.79
N THR A 74 8.49 0.02 3.84
CA THR A 74 7.16 -0.52 4.14
C THR A 74 6.15 -0.12 3.07
N VAL A 75 6.19 1.13 2.61
CA VAL A 75 5.35 1.62 1.51
C VAL A 75 5.68 0.90 0.20
N ALA A 76 6.96 0.68 -0.11
CA ALA A 76 7.39 -0.07 -1.29
C ALA A 76 6.90 -1.53 -1.24
N ALA A 77 7.07 -2.21 -0.09
CA ALA A 77 6.60 -3.58 0.09
C ALA A 77 5.06 -3.70 -0.07
N LYS A 78 4.31 -2.71 0.45
CA LYS A 78 2.86 -2.62 0.22
C LYS A 78 2.53 -2.43 -1.25
N TYR A 79 3.21 -1.51 -1.92
CA TYR A 79 3.01 -1.25 -3.35
C TYR A 79 3.27 -2.51 -4.17
N ASP A 80 4.38 -3.20 -3.95
CA ASP A 80 4.74 -4.41 -4.67
C ASP A 80 3.68 -5.51 -4.49
N LEU A 81 3.16 -5.67 -3.27
CA LEU A 81 2.11 -6.63 -2.96
C LEU A 81 0.79 -6.27 -3.67
N CYS A 82 0.36 -5.00 -3.61
CA CYS A 82 -0.84 -4.52 -4.29
C CYS A 82 -0.72 -4.68 -5.81
N ASN A 83 0.43 -4.32 -6.37
CA ASN A 83 0.72 -4.45 -7.80
C ASN A 83 0.72 -5.92 -8.25
N ALA A 84 1.33 -6.82 -7.48
CA ALA A 84 1.32 -8.25 -7.76
C ALA A 84 -0.11 -8.83 -7.75
N ARG A 85 -0.93 -8.44 -6.76
CA ARG A 85 -2.35 -8.84 -6.68
C ARG A 85 -3.16 -8.31 -7.85
N MET A 86 -3.01 -7.03 -8.19
CA MET A 86 -3.65 -6.42 -9.35
C MET A 86 -3.32 -7.16 -10.65
N LYS A 87 -2.03 -7.49 -10.86
CA LYS A 87 -1.59 -8.28 -12.02
C LYS A 87 -2.20 -9.68 -12.04
N ALA A 88 -2.33 -10.33 -10.88
CA ALA A 88 -2.93 -11.65 -10.78
C ALA A 88 -4.44 -11.63 -11.12
N ILE A 89 -5.19 -10.67 -10.56
CA ILE A 89 -6.63 -10.48 -10.85
C ILE A 89 -6.83 -10.17 -12.32
N THR A 90 -6.02 -9.25 -12.86
CA THR A 90 -5.97 -8.90 -14.28
C THR A 90 -5.76 -10.12 -15.16
N LYS A 91 -4.76 -10.95 -14.85
CA LYS A 91 -4.48 -12.18 -15.61
C LYS A 91 -5.64 -13.18 -15.53
N GLN A 92 -6.26 -13.35 -14.37
CA GLN A 92 -7.41 -14.25 -14.21
C GLN A 92 -8.62 -13.77 -15.01
N ALA A 93 -8.91 -12.46 -14.98
CA ALA A 93 -9.98 -11.85 -15.79
C ALA A 93 -9.72 -12.04 -17.29
N ALA A 94 -8.46 -11.90 -17.75
CA ALA A 94 -8.09 -12.14 -19.14
C ALA A 94 -8.39 -13.59 -19.59
N ILE A 95 -7.99 -14.57 -18.78
CA ILE A 95 -8.24 -15.99 -19.04
C ILE A 95 -9.74 -16.29 -19.04
N ALA A 96 -10.50 -15.72 -18.11
CA ALA A 96 -11.94 -15.89 -18.04
C ALA A 96 -12.65 -15.32 -19.27
N ALA A 97 -12.20 -14.17 -19.77
CA ALA A 97 -12.71 -13.56 -20.99
C ALA A 97 -12.39 -14.40 -22.25
N MET A 98 -11.18 -14.97 -22.35
CA MET A 98 -10.79 -15.84 -23.47
C MET A 98 -11.63 -17.12 -23.55
N ASN A 99 -12.01 -17.69 -22.41
CA ASN A 99 -12.80 -18.92 -22.34
C ASN A 99 -14.32 -18.67 -22.36
N SER A 100 -14.76 -17.41 -22.49
CA SER A 100 -16.16 -17.03 -22.47
C SER A 100 -16.77 -17.02 -23.87
N ASN A 101 -17.44 -18.12 -24.26
CA ASN A 101 -18.36 -18.14 -25.41
C ASN A 101 -19.74 -17.50 -25.09
N ARG A 102 -19.89 -16.75 -24.00
CA ARG A 102 -21.20 -16.36 -23.45
C ARG A 102 -21.46 -14.86 -23.51
N LYS A 103 -22.48 -14.48 -24.31
CA LYS A 103 -23.11 -13.16 -24.32
C LYS A 103 -23.87 -12.95 -23.00
N HIS A 104 -23.42 -12.07 -22.09
CA HIS A 104 -24.28 -11.60 -21.00
C HIS A 104 -23.79 -10.24 -20.43
N GLU A 105 -24.61 -9.21 -20.64
CA GLU A 105 -24.42 -7.81 -20.22
C GLU A 105 -24.34 -7.61 -18.68
N ASN A 106 -24.78 -8.59 -17.88
CA ASN A 106 -24.80 -8.49 -16.42
C ASN A 106 -23.48 -8.89 -15.75
N ARG A 107 -22.58 -9.59 -16.46
CA ARG A 107 -21.30 -10.05 -15.91
C ARG A 107 -20.27 -8.92 -15.88
N GLU A 108 -20.31 -8.04 -16.88
CA GLU A 108 -19.44 -6.86 -16.99
C GLU A 108 -19.61 -5.90 -15.80
N ARG A 109 -20.85 -5.70 -15.30
CA ARG A 109 -21.11 -4.86 -14.12
C ARG A 109 -20.49 -5.42 -12.84
N PHE A 110 -20.58 -6.73 -12.64
CA PHE A 110 -20.06 -7.39 -11.44
C PHE A 110 -18.52 -7.39 -11.39
N GLU A 111 -17.87 -7.62 -12.53
CA GLU A 111 -16.41 -7.61 -12.63
C GLU A 111 -15.82 -6.21 -12.42
N VAL A 112 -16.51 -5.16 -12.87
CA VAL A 112 -16.12 -3.75 -12.65
C VAL A 112 -16.26 -3.33 -11.19
N GLU A 113 -17.30 -3.78 -10.48
CA GLU A 113 -17.48 -3.42 -9.06
C GLU A 113 -16.41 -4.08 -8.16
N ILE A 114 -16.00 -5.32 -8.46
CA ILE A 114 -14.87 -5.97 -7.76
C ILE A 114 -13.57 -5.20 -8.00
N LEU A 115 -13.28 -4.83 -9.25
CA LEU A 115 -12.09 -4.03 -9.56
C LEU A 115 -12.13 -2.67 -8.86
N LYS A 116 -13.32 -2.07 -8.74
CA LYS A 116 -13.51 -0.81 -8.02
C LYS A 116 -13.16 -0.95 -6.55
N GLN A 117 -13.70 -1.98 -5.89
CA GLN A 117 -13.44 -2.25 -4.47
C GLN A 117 -11.96 -2.51 -4.21
N GLU A 118 -11.30 -3.28 -5.07
CA GLU A 118 -9.86 -3.56 -4.96
C GLU A 118 -9.00 -2.30 -5.13
N VAL A 119 -9.29 -1.46 -6.13
CA VAL A 119 -8.52 -0.21 -6.29
C VAL A 119 -8.77 0.76 -5.13
N MET A 120 -10.00 0.86 -4.63
CA MET A 120 -10.30 1.68 -3.45
C MET A 120 -9.56 1.16 -2.20
N LEU A 121 -9.51 -0.15 -2.01
CA LEU A 121 -8.70 -0.78 -0.97
C LEU A 121 -7.22 -0.38 -1.12
N TYR A 122 -6.64 -0.47 -2.30
CA TYR A 122 -5.23 -0.10 -2.50
C TYR A 122 -4.96 1.38 -2.29
N LYS A 123 -5.86 2.27 -2.70
CA LYS A 123 -5.76 3.71 -2.39
C LYS A 123 -5.69 3.93 -0.87
N GLN A 124 -6.57 3.28 -0.11
CA GLN A 124 -6.58 3.35 1.36
C GLN A 124 -5.30 2.77 1.99
N GLN A 125 -4.85 1.62 1.50
CA GLN A 125 -3.70 0.92 2.05
C GLN A 125 -2.37 1.65 1.84
N LEU A 126 -2.30 2.43 0.76
CA LEU A 126 -1.18 3.30 0.43
C LEU A 126 -1.34 4.74 0.96
N GLY A 127 -2.49 5.09 1.56
CA GLY A 127 -2.76 6.42 2.09
C GLY A 127 -2.91 7.50 1.01
N ILE A 128 -3.32 7.11 -0.19
CA ILE A 128 -3.52 7.99 -1.35
C ILE A 128 -5.00 8.15 -1.72
N ASP A 129 -5.91 7.65 -0.87
CA ASP A 129 -7.33 7.98 -0.96
C ASP A 129 -7.58 9.41 -0.45
N THR A 130 -8.69 9.99 -0.87
CA THR A 130 -9.05 11.39 -0.56
C THR A 130 -9.01 11.68 0.94
N ASN A 131 -9.55 10.80 1.80
CA ASN A 131 -9.58 11.04 3.25
C ASN A 131 -8.16 11.07 3.83
N SER A 132 -7.29 10.15 3.40
CA SER A 132 -5.90 10.13 3.82
C SER A 132 -5.15 11.39 3.37
N LEU A 133 -5.35 11.84 2.13
CA LEU A 133 -4.73 13.06 1.61
C LEU A 133 -5.23 14.33 2.33
N GLU A 134 -6.50 14.39 2.71
CA GLU A 134 -7.06 15.48 3.53
C GLU A 134 -6.45 15.52 4.93
N ILE A 135 -6.15 14.37 5.54
CA ILE A 135 -5.41 14.32 6.82
C ILE A 135 -4.02 14.92 6.65
N VAL A 136 -3.33 14.61 5.55
CA VAL A 136 -2.01 15.19 5.22
C VAL A 136 -2.13 16.70 5.01
N ALA A 137 -3.10 17.15 4.20
CA ALA A 137 -3.36 18.57 3.94
C ALA A 137 -3.55 19.35 5.25
N ARG A 138 -4.44 18.86 6.13
CA ARG A 138 -4.69 19.46 7.45
C ARG A 138 -3.45 19.47 8.35
N ARG A 139 -2.67 18.38 8.36
CA ARG A 139 -1.46 18.28 9.19
C ARG A 139 -0.40 19.31 8.80
N PHE A 140 -0.29 19.61 7.51
CA PHE A 140 0.69 20.57 6.99
C PHE A 140 0.13 21.98 6.74
N GLY A 141 -1.17 22.19 6.96
CA GLY A 141 -1.83 23.48 6.72
C GLY A 141 -1.78 23.93 5.25
N ILE A 142 -1.76 22.98 4.31
CA ILE A 142 -1.75 23.23 2.87
C ILE A 142 -3.06 22.81 2.24
N ASP A 143 -3.37 23.33 1.05
CA ASP A 143 -4.56 22.92 0.33
C ASP A 143 -4.44 21.49 -0.18
N LEU A 144 -5.57 20.81 -0.35
CA LEU A 144 -5.62 19.45 -0.86
C LEU A 144 -5.03 19.37 -2.28
N GLU A 145 -5.27 20.38 -3.13
CA GLU A 145 -4.70 20.43 -4.49
C GLU A 145 -3.16 20.50 -4.45
N ASP A 146 -2.58 21.23 -3.49
CA ASP A 146 -1.12 21.29 -3.30
C ASP A 146 -0.55 19.93 -2.89
N VAL A 147 -1.30 19.11 -2.15
CA VAL A 147 -0.92 17.72 -1.84
C VAL A 147 -0.94 16.89 -3.12
N TYR A 148 -1.98 17.02 -3.96
CA TYR A 148 -2.07 16.29 -5.22
C TYR A 148 -0.93 16.63 -6.18
N VAL A 149 -0.55 17.90 -6.31
CA VAL A 149 0.55 18.34 -7.19
C VAL A 149 1.90 17.76 -6.74
N LYS A 150 2.08 17.50 -5.44
CA LYS A 150 3.30 16.88 -4.88
C LYS A 150 3.39 15.37 -5.12
N LEU A 151 2.29 14.70 -5.47
CA LEU A 151 2.33 13.30 -5.89
C LEU A 151 3.06 13.19 -7.23
N ASN A 152 3.66 12.04 -7.55
CA ASN A 152 4.26 11.86 -8.87
C ASN A 152 3.17 11.89 -9.96
N SER A 153 3.55 12.34 -11.17
CA SER A 153 2.62 12.57 -12.28
C SER A 153 1.83 11.32 -12.67
N GLU A 154 2.45 10.14 -12.61
CA GLU A 154 1.78 8.86 -12.86
C GLU A 154 0.65 8.59 -11.84
N THR A 155 0.90 8.86 -10.56
CA THR A 155 -0.09 8.70 -9.48
C THR A 155 -1.23 9.69 -9.65
N GLN A 156 -0.94 10.95 -9.98
CA GLN A 156 -1.97 11.97 -10.26
C GLN A 156 -2.88 11.53 -11.41
N VAL A 157 -2.29 11.03 -12.50
CA VAL A 157 -3.02 10.54 -13.68
C VAL A 157 -3.88 9.33 -13.31
N ILE A 158 -3.37 8.39 -12.52
CA ILE A 158 -4.14 7.22 -12.07
C ILE A 158 -5.32 7.63 -11.18
N LEU A 159 -5.11 8.53 -10.21
CA LEU A 159 -6.17 8.99 -9.30
C LEU A 159 -7.29 9.68 -10.08
N ARG A 160 -6.93 10.61 -10.98
CA ARG A 160 -7.88 11.36 -11.82
C ARG A 160 -8.58 10.49 -12.86
N ASN A 161 -7.85 9.62 -13.55
CA ASN A 161 -8.42 8.77 -14.59
C ASN A 161 -9.33 7.68 -14.01
N PHE A 162 -8.99 7.13 -12.84
CA PHE A 162 -9.85 6.17 -12.17
C PHE A 162 -11.17 6.83 -11.78
N GLU A 163 -11.13 8.00 -11.13
CA GLU A 163 -12.36 8.70 -10.75
C GLU A 163 -13.19 9.11 -11.97
N GLN A 164 -12.57 9.70 -13.00
CA GLN A 164 -13.28 10.08 -14.22
C GLN A 164 -13.85 8.90 -15.00
N PHE A 165 -13.13 7.78 -15.07
CA PHE A 165 -13.63 6.58 -15.74
C PHE A 165 -14.81 5.99 -14.99
N TYR A 166 -14.71 5.79 -13.68
CA TYR A 166 -15.76 5.11 -12.91
C TYR A 166 -17.01 5.98 -12.70
N PHE A 167 -16.86 7.28 -12.42
CA PHE A 167 -18.02 8.19 -12.29
C PHE A 167 -18.75 8.42 -13.62
N LYS A 168 -18.04 8.40 -14.76
CA LYS A 168 -18.66 8.56 -16.08
C LYS A 168 -19.34 7.29 -16.59
N HIS A 169 -18.93 6.12 -16.08
CA HIS A 169 -19.35 4.80 -16.58
C HIS A 169 -20.18 3.98 -15.58
N GLU A 170 -20.79 4.63 -14.58
CA GLU A 170 -21.70 4.02 -13.59
C GLU A 170 -22.85 3.20 -14.20
N LYS A 171 -23.09 3.33 -15.53
CA LYS A 171 -24.12 2.58 -16.25
C LYS A 171 -23.64 1.72 -17.43
N VAL A 172 -22.44 1.90 -17.99
CA VAL A 172 -21.96 1.17 -19.18
C VAL A 172 -20.43 1.16 -19.25
N VAL A 173 -19.82 -0.02 -19.35
CA VAL A 173 -18.40 -0.17 -19.70
C VAL A 173 -18.21 0.31 -21.14
N PRO A 174 -17.39 1.35 -21.41
CA PRO A 174 -17.26 1.88 -22.76
C PRO A 174 -16.54 0.87 -23.65
N SER A 175 -17.00 0.70 -24.88
CA SER A 175 -16.48 -0.26 -25.87
C SER A 175 -14.99 -0.08 -26.20
N ASN A 176 -14.36 1.01 -25.74
CA ASN A 176 -12.93 1.29 -25.88
C ASN A 176 -12.12 1.07 -24.59
N TRP A 177 -12.65 0.37 -23.58
CA TRP A 177 -11.96 0.15 -22.29
C TRP A 177 -10.56 -0.46 -22.43
N HIS A 178 -10.33 -1.21 -23.49
CA HIS A 178 -9.02 -1.75 -23.89
C HIS A 178 -7.92 -0.69 -24.13
N SER A 179 -8.29 0.55 -24.41
CA SER A 179 -7.36 1.64 -24.75
C SER A 179 -6.85 2.43 -23.54
N LEU A 180 -7.45 2.20 -22.37
CA LEU A 180 -7.18 2.94 -21.15
C LEU A 180 -5.74 2.69 -20.65
N PRO A 181 -5.05 3.69 -20.10
CA PRO A 181 -3.66 3.55 -19.66
C PRO A 181 -3.43 2.39 -18.67
N PHE A 182 -4.37 2.15 -17.75
CA PHE A 182 -4.30 1.03 -16.81
C PHE A 182 -4.55 -0.34 -17.49
N MET A 183 -5.33 -0.35 -18.59
CA MET A 183 -5.54 -1.54 -19.43
C MET A 183 -4.45 -1.72 -20.49
N ARG A 184 -3.60 -0.73 -20.76
CA ARG A 184 -2.45 -0.91 -21.67
C ARG A 184 -1.44 -1.92 -21.13
N GLN A 185 -1.27 -2.02 -19.81
CA GLN A 185 -0.48 -3.12 -19.21
C GLN A 185 -1.13 -4.49 -19.44
N PHE A 186 -2.47 -4.54 -19.53
CA PHE A 186 -3.27 -5.72 -19.89
C PHE A 186 -2.99 -6.17 -21.35
N PHE A 187 -2.78 -5.21 -22.27
CA PHE A 187 -2.55 -5.47 -23.70
C PHE A 187 -1.07 -5.63 -24.10
N LEU A 188 -0.12 -5.09 -23.36
CA LEU A 188 1.31 -5.34 -23.62
C LEU A 188 1.68 -6.82 -23.44
N LEU A 189 0.91 -7.57 -22.65
CA LEU A 189 0.99 -9.04 -22.58
C LEU A 189 0.40 -9.75 -23.81
N ARG A 190 -0.41 -9.07 -24.62
CA ARG A 190 -1.00 -9.57 -25.88
C ARG A 190 -0.03 -9.44 -27.06
N SER A 191 0.98 -8.57 -27.00
CA SER A 191 1.96 -8.36 -28.07
C SER A 191 3.24 -9.20 -27.95
N TYR A 192 3.29 -10.12 -26.98
CA TYR A 192 4.39 -11.08 -26.77
C TYR A 192 3.96 -12.54 -27.01
N GLN A 193 2.87 -12.75 -27.76
CA GLN A 193 2.44 -14.04 -28.31
C GLN A 193 2.13 -13.86 -29.80
#